data_AF-A0A9D1EM46-F1
#
_entry.id   AF-A0A9D1EM46-F1
#
_cell.length_a   1.000
_cell.length_b   1.000
_cell.length_c   1.000
_cell.angle_alpha   90.00
_cell.angle_beta   90.00
_cell.angle_gamma   90.00
#
_symmetry.space_group_name_H-M   'P 1'
#
loop_
_entity.id
_entity.type
_entity.pdbx_description
1 polymer ?
#
loop_
_entity_poly.entity_id
_entity_poly.type
_entity_poly.pdbx_seq_one_letter_code
_entity_poly.pdbx_strand_id
1 'polypeptide(L)'
;MNTRTRNLIFIGIFVVCLAAVALLLVLTQPKAEEEEEEVAADTTITVLSNSRDDVESMLVKNENGEYTIYQNSKGFYVEELGDLKQNTTTLSAMANCATSITAQSLVEADAADLDKYGLSEDDPEASCTVTLKNGDSYTILYGIQAPDDRCVYFRLADSNDVYIVLTNSSNYFYNPARSYVSLIVKEALANDNVAPTIDLLTITRKDLDYDVVFEDDTKNYASDEVSMASSQVMISPVYAYLDIVNSNDIIYGIWGLTASEAVVPFPTEEDFEEYGLDDPFCTVTMNAELRTYTLKIGDVASYTYDEEGNETTEPAYFYGYFEGIDVIYMFSAGEVPWATFMPIDILSSMMTSNYILRLDYMDIQTHNGEDIDYYFDVTGDVDTSELSATLNGSPVDTETFKVLYQFILKCPIDALCFDEPAEDAKLLCYIDFRRDDGGGDILEFYDGGSNRVIIKLNGVTSFSQPKSYLDVLCSNLELFANGASSDELQMIW
;
A
#
# COMPACT_ATOMS: atom_id res chain seq x y z
N MET A 1 -28.21 -23.79 3.67
CA MET A 1 -27.31 -23.94 2.51
C MET A 1 -26.40 -22.71 2.51
N ASN A 2 -25.12 -22.89 2.86
CA ASN A 2 -24.21 -21.76 3.13
C ASN A 2 -24.03 -20.87 1.89
N THR A 3 -23.92 -19.57 2.12
CA THR A 3 -23.67 -18.52 1.11
C THR A 3 -22.47 -18.85 0.21
N ARG A 4 -21.45 -19.55 0.74
CA ARG A 4 -20.31 -20.08 -0.04
C ARG A 4 -20.72 -21.13 -1.08
N THR A 5 -21.65 -22.05 -0.77
CA THR A 5 -22.09 -23.09 -1.71
C THR A 5 -22.97 -22.50 -2.82
N ARG A 6 -23.70 -21.41 -2.55
CA ARG A 6 -24.49 -20.69 -3.56
C ARG A 6 -23.58 -19.93 -4.54
N ASN A 7 -22.52 -19.26 -4.06
CA ASN A 7 -21.59 -18.51 -4.91
C ASN A 7 -20.69 -19.42 -5.77
N LEU A 8 -20.27 -20.59 -5.26
CA LEU A 8 -19.51 -21.58 -6.04
C LEU A 8 -20.34 -22.19 -7.18
N ILE A 9 -21.66 -22.35 -7.00
CA ILE A 9 -22.56 -22.84 -8.06
C ILE A 9 -22.77 -21.75 -9.13
N PHE A 10 -22.89 -20.47 -8.75
CA PHE A 10 -23.01 -19.38 -9.72
C PHE A 10 -21.72 -19.15 -10.52
N ILE A 11 -20.55 -19.26 -9.90
CA ILE A 11 -19.25 -19.15 -10.59
C ILE A 11 -19.03 -20.35 -11.53
N GLY A 12 -19.37 -21.56 -11.10
CA GLY A 12 -19.32 -22.74 -11.97
C GLY A 12 -20.23 -22.65 -13.19
N ILE A 13 -21.46 -22.13 -13.02
CA ILE A 13 -22.40 -21.92 -14.13
C ILE A 13 -21.91 -20.80 -15.07
N PHE A 14 -21.33 -19.71 -14.53
CA PHE A 14 -20.80 -18.61 -15.34
C PHE A 14 -19.60 -19.02 -16.20
N VAL A 15 -18.68 -19.84 -15.65
CA VAL A 15 -17.52 -20.37 -16.40
C VAL A 15 -17.96 -21.36 -17.49
N VAL A 16 -18.96 -22.20 -17.22
CA VAL A 16 -19.52 -23.10 -18.24
C VAL A 16 -20.27 -22.33 -19.33
N CYS A 17 -21.00 -21.27 -18.98
CA CYS A 17 -21.63 -20.38 -19.97
C CYS A 17 -20.60 -19.62 -20.81
N LEU A 18 -19.51 -19.13 -20.22
CA LEU A 18 -18.41 -18.48 -20.95
C LEU A 18 -17.70 -19.45 -21.90
N ALA A 19 -17.43 -20.69 -21.46
CA ALA A 19 -16.84 -21.72 -22.31
C ALA A 19 -17.79 -22.11 -23.46
N ALA A 20 -19.10 -22.21 -23.20
CA ALA A 20 -20.08 -22.49 -24.24
C ALA A 20 -20.20 -21.34 -25.25
N VAL A 21 -20.15 -20.08 -24.81
CA VAL A 21 -20.18 -18.89 -25.69
C VAL A 21 -18.89 -18.78 -26.50
N ALA A 22 -17.72 -19.08 -25.92
CA ALA A 22 -16.45 -19.12 -26.65
C ALA A 22 -16.45 -20.23 -27.72
N LEU A 23 -16.99 -21.41 -27.39
CA LEU A 23 -17.09 -22.53 -28.34
C LEU A 23 -18.12 -22.23 -29.44
N LEU A 24 -19.21 -21.54 -29.12
CA LEU A 24 -20.21 -21.10 -30.09
C LEU A 24 -19.65 -20.01 -31.00
N LEU A 25 -18.87 -19.06 -30.47
CA LEU A 25 -18.14 -18.04 -31.26
C LEU A 25 -17.13 -18.69 -32.21
N VAL A 26 -16.38 -19.70 -31.77
CA VAL A 26 -15.46 -20.47 -32.63
C VAL A 26 -16.22 -21.27 -33.69
N LEU A 27 -17.41 -21.80 -33.38
CA LEU A 27 -18.23 -22.57 -34.31
C LEU A 27 -19.09 -21.72 -35.27
N THR A 28 -19.35 -20.44 -34.94
CA THR A 28 -20.13 -19.51 -35.78
C THR A 28 -19.29 -18.50 -36.54
N GLN A 29 -17.95 -18.54 -36.42
CA GLN A 29 -17.09 -17.76 -37.31
C GLN A 29 -17.35 -18.20 -38.76
N PRO A 30 -17.71 -17.27 -39.67
CA PRO A 30 -17.84 -17.61 -41.07
C PRO A 30 -16.48 -18.07 -41.59
N LYS A 31 -16.45 -19.24 -42.22
CA LYS A 31 -15.27 -19.74 -42.92
C LYS A 31 -14.87 -18.69 -43.95
N ALA A 32 -13.78 -17.98 -43.69
CA ALA A 32 -13.11 -17.18 -44.69
C ALA A 32 -12.60 -18.14 -45.77
N GLU A 33 -13.00 -17.90 -47.01
CA GLU A 33 -12.42 -18.58 -48.18
C GLU A 33 -10.94 -18.21 -48.25
N GLU A 34 -10.10 -19.25 -48.33
CA GLU A 34 -8.66 -19.15 -48.58
C GLU A 34 -8.45 -18.54 -49.98
N GLU A 35 -8.20 -17.24 -50.04
CA GLU A 35 -7.30 -16.73 -51.05
C GLU A 35 -5.88 -17.15 -50.62
N GLU A 36 -5.24 -18.00 -51.42
CA GLU A 36 -3.83 -18.36 -51.29
C GLU A 36 -2.98 -17.09 -51.49
N GLU A 37 -2.87 -16.27 -50.45
CA GLU A 37 -1.69 -15.44 -50.26
C GLU A 37 -0.58 -16.35 -49.75
N GLU A 38 0.48 -16.45 -50.55
CA GLU A 38 1.72 -17.14 -50.22
C GLU A 38 2.24 -16.59 -48.87
N VAL A 39 2.02 -17.33 -47.78
CA VAL A 39 2.54 -16.98 -46.46
C VAL A 39 4.06 -17.06 -46.54
N ALA A 40 4.71 -15.90 -46.63
CA ALA A 40 6.15 -15.80 -46.44
C ALA A 40 6.46 -16.38 -45.04
N ALA A 41 7.31 -17.40 -44.99
CA ALA A 41 7.83 -17.91 -43.74
C ALA A 41 8.52 -16.75 -42.99
N ASP A 42 8.16 -16.52 -41.72
CA ASP A 42 8.97 -15.70 -40.81
C ASP A 42 10.34 -16.37 -40.67
N THR A 43 11.28 -16.02 -41.54
CA THR A 43 12.65 -16.54 -41.53
C THR A 43 13.50 -15.72 -40.56
N THR A 44 13.32 -15.96 -39.26
CA THR A 44 14.26 -15.44 -38.26
C THR A 44 15.65 -16.06 -38.44
N ILE A 45 16.71 -15.32 -38.17
CA ILE A 45 18.11 -15.74 -38.40
C ILE A 45 18.79 -15.98 -37.05
N THR A 46 19.23 -17.20 -36.78
CA THR A 46 20.09 -17.48 -35.61
C THR A 46 21.49 -16.92 -35.88
N VAL A 47 21.86 -15.86 -35.16
CA VAL A 47 23.16 -15.20 -35.28
C VAL A 47 24.15 -15.78 -34.26
N LEU A 48 23.67 -16.09 -33.06
CA LEU A 48 24.48 -16.61 -31.95
C LEU A 48 23.66 -17.63 -31.16
N SER A 49 24.28 -18.73 -30.72
CA SER A 49 23.63 -19.75 -29.90
C SER A 49 24.63 -20.46 -28.99
N ASN A 50 24.89 -19.87 -27.83
CA ASN A 50 25.68 -20.44 -26.74
C ASN A 50 24.79 -20.79 -25.54
N SER A 51 25.29 -21.64 -24.65
CA SER A 51 24.65 -21.86 -23.35
C SER A 51 24.99 -20.74 -22.39
N ARG A 52 23.98 -20.20 -21.71
CA ARG A 52 24.19 -19.26 -20.58
C ARG A 52 25.01 -19.88 -19.45
N ASP A 53 24.99 -21.20 -19.30
CA ASP A 53 25.73 -21.89 -18.24
C ASP A 53 27.23 -21.93 -18.50
N ASP A 54 27.66 -21.60 -19.73
CA ASP A 54 29.06 -21.51 -20.12
C ASP A 54 29.63 -20.10 -19.95
N VAL A 55 28.83 -19.12 -19.51
CA VAL A 55 29.26 -17.73 -19.29
C VAL A 55 30.12 -17.62 -18.05
N GLU A 56 31.31 -17.04 -18.20
CA GLU A 56 32.18 -16.64 -17.08
C GLU A 56 31.88 -15.19 -16.65
N SER A 57 31.83 -14.26 -17.62
CA SER A 57 31.47 -12.86 -17.37
C SER A 57 30.85 -12.20 -18.60
N MET A 58 30.13 -11.09 -18.36
CA MET A 58 29.60 -10.20 -19.39
C MET A 58 29.94 -8.76 -19.01
N LEU A 59 30.76 -8.09 -19.82
CA LEU A 59 31.09 -6.68 -19.66
C LEU A 59 30.12 -5.85 -20.51
N VAL A 60 29.32 -5.00 -19.86
CA VAL A 60 28.39 -4.11 -20.55
C VAL A 60 28.93 -2.68 -20.51
N LYS A 61 28.86 -2.00 -21.65
CA LYS A 61 29.17 -0.56 -21.77
C LYS A 61 28.04 0.14 -22.51
N ASN A 62 27.59 1.27 -21.98
CA ASN A 62 26.57 2.12 -22.60
C ASN A 62 26.75 3.57 -22.12
N GLU A 63 25.84 4.46 -22.50
CA GLU A 63 25.86 5.88 -22.09
C GLU A 63 25.86 6.09 -20.56
N ASN A 64 25.36 5.11 -19.79
CA ASN A 64 25.27 5.17 -18.34
C ASN A 64 26.53 4.61 -17.63
N GLY A 65 27.53 4.18 -18.39
CA GLY A 65 28.80 3.70 -17.87
C GLY A 65 29.12 2.25 -18.23
N GLU A 66 29.96 1.63 -17.41
CA GLU A 66 30.49 0.28 -17.60
C GLU A 66 30.27 -0.55 -16.34
N TYR A 67 29.80 -1.79 -16.51
CA TYR A 67 29.61 -2.72 -15.40
C TYR A 67 29.79 -4.17 -15.85
N THR A 68 30.16 -5.04 -14.90
CA THR A 68 30.45 -6.44 -15.17
C THR A 68 29.49 -7.37 -14.45
N ILE A 69 28.92 -8.30 -15.21
CA ILE A 69 28.06 -9.36 -14.69
C ILE A 69 28.82 -10.67 -14.64
N TYR A 70 28.78 -11.31 -13.48
CA TYR A 70 29.36 -12.62 -13.23
C TYR A 70 28.28 -13.64 -12.93
N GLN A 71 28.67 -14.91 -12.96
CA GLN A 71 27.81 -16.03 -12.57
C GLN A 71 28.39 -16.75 -11.35
N ASN A 72 27.54 -17.00 -10.35
CA ASN A 72 27.87 -17.84 -9.20
C ASN A 72 26.77 -18.90 -8.94
N SER A 73 26.84 -19.61 -7.83
CA SER A 73 25.88 -20.67 -7.47
C SER A 73 24.44 -20.17 -7.23
N LYS A 74 24.24 -18.88 -6.99
CA LYS A 74 22.94 -18.23 -6.81
C LYS A 74 22.37 -17.63 -8.10
N GLY A 75 23.16 -17.62 -9.18
CA GLY A 75 22.77 -17.05 -10.48
C GLY A 75 23.71 -15.94 -10.94
N PHE A 76 23.21 -15.09 -11.83
CA PHE A 76 23.92 -13.93 -12.36
C PHE A 76 23.81 -12.76 -11.39
N TYR A 77 24.88 -11.95 -11.28
CA TYR A 77 24.96 -10.76 -10.43
C TYR A 77 25.91 -9.73 -11.06
N VAL A 78 25.62 -8.45 -10.83
CA VAL A 78 26.50 -7.30 -11.13
C VAL A 78 27.49 -7.15 -9.98
N GLU A 79 28.79 -7.12 -10.25
CA GLU A 79 29.82 -7.03 -9.20
C GLU A 79 29.77 -5.68 -8.48
N GLU A 80 29.56 -4.60 -9.22
CA GLU A 80 29.56 -3.23 -8.75
C GLU A 80 28.41 -2.93 -7.77
N LEU A 81 27.36 -3.75 -7.77
CA LEU A 81 26.24 -3.66 -6.82
C LEU A 81 26.49 -4.38 -5.49
N GLY A 82 27.66 -5.01 -5.31
CA GLY A 82 28.07 -5.63 -4.04
C GLY A 82 27.01 -6.57 -3.44
N ASP A 83 26.74 -6.40 -2.15
CA ASP A 83 25.80 -7.23 -1.38
C ASP A 83 24.33 -6.77 -1.48
N LEU A 84 24.03 -5.74 -2.28
CA LEU A 84 22.65 -5.31 -2.50
C LEU A 84 21.83 -6.46 -3.08
N LYS A 85 20.57 -6.55 -2.69
CA LYS A 85 19.65 -7.53 -3.28
C LYS A 85 19.44 -7.19 -4.75
N GLN A 86 19.75 -8.11 -5.66
CA GLN A 86 19.64 -7.89 -7.11
C GLN A 86 18.48 -8.68 -7.72
N ASN A 87 17.97 -8.21 -8.86
CA ASN A 87 16.93 -8.86 -9.63
C ASN A 87 17.52 -9.97 -10.52
N THR A 88 17.67 -11.15 -9.92
CA THR A 88 18.25 -12.33 -10.58
C THR A 88 17.44 -12.82 -11.78
N THR A 89 16.12 -12.55 -11.81
CA THR A 89 15.24 -12.85 -12.95
C THR A 89 15.60 -11.98 -14.16
N THR A 90 15.73 -10.66 -13.97
CA THR A 90 16.12 -9.74 -15.04
C THR A 90 17.54 -10.03 -15.54
N LEU A 91 18.49 -10.27 -14.64
CA LEU A 91 19.85 -10.65 -15.00
C LEU A 91 19.89 -11.97 -15.79
N SER A 92 19.03 -12.92 -15.43
CA SER A 92 18.88 -14.18 -16.16
C SER A 92 18.31 -14.00 -17.56
N ALA A 93 17.33 -13.10 -17.73
CA ALA A 93 16.76 -12.78 -19.03
C ALA A 93 17.80 -12.09 -19.93
N MET A 94 18.56 -11.13 -19.37
CA MET A 94 19.66 -10.49 -20.09
C MET A 94 20.70 -11.51 -20.54
N ALA A 95 21.14 -12.41 -19.65
CA ALA A 95 22.13 -13.44 -20.00
C ALA A 95 21.66 -14.32 -21.17
N ASN A 96 20.37 -14.68 -21.21
CA ASN A 96 19.79 -15.42 -22.35
C ASN A 96 19.90 -14.62 -23.66
N CYS A 97 19.61 -13.32 -23.61
CA CYS A 97 19.71 -12.43 -24.77
C CYS A 97 21.17 -12.18 -25.21
N ALA A 98 22.13 -12.26 -24.29
CA ALA A 98 23.55 -12.14 -24.61
C ALA A 98 24.13 -13.43 -25.21
N THR A 99 23.63 -14.61 -24.81
CA THR A 99 24.18 -15.89 -25.31
C THR A 99 23.44 -16.47 -26.50
N SER A 100 22.19 -16.08 -26.72
CA SER A 100 21.35 -16.58 -27.81
C SER A 100 20.64 -15.43 -28.51
N ILE A 101 21.06 -15.14 -29.75
CA ILE A 101 20.53 -14.03 -30.54
C ILE A 101 19.89 -14.57 -31.81
N THR A 102 18.61 -14.26 -31.94
CA THR A 102 17.81 -14.51 -33.14
C THR A 102 17.42 -13.17 -33.75
N ALA A 103 18.05 -12.82 -34.87
CA ALA A 103 17.75 -11.61 -35.62
C ALA A 103 16.43 -11.73 -36.37
N GLN A 104 15.73 -10.62 -36.52
CA GLN A 104 14.53 -10.52 -37.34
C GLN A 104 14.89 -10.55 -38.83
N SER A 105 15.97 -9.86 -39.20
CA SER A 105 16.52 -9.89 -40.55
C SER A 105 17.97 -9.43 -40.58
N LEU A 106 18.63 -9.74 -41.69
CA LEU A 106 19.89 -9.14 -42.11
C LEU A 106 19.56 -7.87 -42.92
N VAL A 107 20.04 -6.72 -42.48
CA VAL A 107 19.77 -5.41 -43.09
C VAL A 107 20.78 -5.12 -44.19
N GLU A 108 22.07 -5.32 -43.90
CA GLU A 108 23.16 -5.08 -44.84
C GLU A 108 24.29 -6.07 -44.55
N ALA A 109 24.65 -6.88 -45.54
CA ALA A 109 25.82 -7.76 -45.46
C ALA A 109 27.09 -6.96 -45.74
N ASP A 110 28.14 -7.19 -44.95
CA ASP A 110 29.44 -6.51 -45.07
C ASP A 110 29.31 -4.98 -45.26
N ALA A 111 28.60 -4.33 -44.32
CA ALA A 111 28.29 -2.91 -44.42
C ALA A 111 29.56 -2.05 -44.48
N ALA A 112 29.64 -1.16 -45.46
CA ALA A 112 30.80 -0.27 -45.65
C ALA A 112 30.76 0.97 -44.75
N ASP A 113 29.58 1.31 -44.25
CA ASP A 113 29.32 2.47 -43.39
C ASP A 113 28.44 2.03 -42.22
N LEU A 114 29.07 1.83 -41.06
CA LEU A 114 28.42 1.40 -39.82
C LEU A 114 27.87 2.57 -39.00
N ASP A 115 28.38 3.78 -39.23
CA ASP A 115 28.03 4.98 -38.47
C ASP A 115 26.55 5.34 -38.67
N LYS A 116 26.02 5.13 -39.88
CA LYS A 116 24.59 5.34 -40.18
C LYS A 116 23.64 4.46 -39.35
N TYR A 117 24.15 3.42 -38.69
CA TYR A 117 23.40 2.53 -37.81
C TYR A 117 23.75 2.74 -36.33
N GLY A 118 24.66 3.66 -35.98
CA GLY A 118 25.21 3.78 -34.62
C GLY A 118 26.04 2.55 -34.20
N LEU A 119 26.66 1.86 -35.16
CA LEU A 119 27.41 0.61 -34.93
C LEU A 119 28.92 0.76 -35.16
N SER A 120 29.43 1.99 -35.03
CA SER A 120 30.85 2.26 -35.11
C SER A 120 31.62 1.44 -34.06
N GLU A 121 32.83 1.00 -34.38
CA GLU A 121 33.65 0.22 -33.42
C GLU A 121 34.04 1.02 -32.18
N ASP A 122 34.27 2.32 -32.37
CA ASP A 122 34.79 3.19 -31.33
C ASP A 122 33.68 3.76 -30.43
N ASP A 123 32.44 3.83 -30.93
CA ASP A 123 31.31 4.48 -30.29
C ASP A 123 29.98 3.83 -30.67
N PRO A 124 29.70 2.59 -30.22
CA PRO A 124 28.37 1.99 -30.29
C PRO A 124 27.47 2.55 -29.16
N GLU A 125 26.16 2.61 -29.39
CA GLU A 125 25.20 3.05 -28.36
C GLU A 125 25.21 2.14 -27.11
N ALA A 126 25.43 0.84 -27.32
CA ALA A 126 25.74 -0.10 -26.24
C ALA A 126 26.58 -1.28 -26.74
N SER A 127 27.30 -1.93 -25.84
CA SER A 127 28.04 -3.17 -26.13
C SER A 127 27.97 -4.16 -24.99
N CYS A 128 28.06 -5.45 -25.33
CA CYS A 128 28.18 -6.55 -24.39
C CYS A 128 29.28 -7.51 -24.85
N THR A 129 30.38 -7.57 -24.10
CA THR A 129 31.45 -8.53 -24.30
C THR A 129 31.23 -9.73 -23.39
N VAL A 130 30.96 -10.89 -23.99
CA VAL A 130 30.76 -12.15 -23.26
C VAL A 130 32.07 -12.94 -23.26
N THR A 131 32.53 -13.33 -22.08
CA THR A 131 33.63 -14.28 -21.90
C THR A 131 33.07 -15.61 -21.41
N LEU A 132 33.39 -16.69 -22.11
CA LEU A 132 32.98 -18.05 -21.78
C LEU A 132 34.05 -18.75 -20.92
N LYS A 133 33.62 -19.72 -20.12
CA LYS A 133 34.48 -20.51 -19.20
C LYS A 133 35.59 -21.31 -19.91
N ASN A 134 35.46 -21.51 -21.22
CA ASN A 134 36.49 -22.17 -22.02
C ASN A 134 37.59 -21.20 -22.52
N GLY A 135 37.46 -19.91 -22.23
CA GLY A 135 38.36 -18.84 -22.66
C GLY A 135 37.97 -18.15 -23.97
N ASP A 136 36.94 -18.61 -24.67
CA ASP A 136 36.42 -17.95 -25.87
C ASP A 136 35.67 -16.67 -25.49
N SER A 137 35.67 -15.67 -26.38
CA SER A 137 34.93 -14.43 -26.17
C SER A 137 34.37 -13.87 -27.47
N TYR A 138 33.29 -13.12 -27.37
CA TYR A 138 32.68 -12.38 -28.46
C TYR A 138 32.07 -11.09 -27.92
N THR A 139 31.94 -10.09 -28.79
CA THR A 139 31.35 -8.79 -28.43
C THR A 139 30.18 -8.51 -29.34
N ILE A 140 29.05 -8.14 -28.74
CA ILE A 140 27.85 -7.69 -29.43
C ILE A 140 27.81 -6.17 -29.33
N LEU A 141 27.60 -5.50 -30.45
CA LEU A 141 27.45 -4.05 -30.54
C LEU A 141 26.01 -3.74 -30.92
N TYR A 142 25.39 -2.82 -30.20
CA TYR A 142 24.04 -2.32 -30.44
C TYR A 142 24.11 -0.84 -30.81
N GLY A 143 23.29 -0.45 -31.78
CA GLY A 143 23.26 0.91 -32.32
C GLY A 143 21.88 1.55 -32.20
N ILE A 144 21.56 2.46 -33.12
CA ILE A 144 20.33 3.24 -33.03
C ILE A 144 19.07 2.38 -33.22
N GLN A 145 17.94 2.93 -32.78
CA GLN A 145 16.62 2.35 -33.02
C GLN A 145 16.31 2.34 -34.52
N ALA A 146 15.73 1.23 -35.00
CA ALA A 146 15.31 1.08 -36.38
C ALA A 146 14.04 1.92 -36.65
N PRO A 147 13.76 2.31 -37.92
CA PRO A 147 12.62 3.17 -38.27
C PRO A 147 11.24 2.64 -37.91
N ASP A 148 11.11 1.37 -37.50
CA ASP A 148 9.86 0.75 -37.09
C ASP A 148 9.57 0.90 -35.58
N ASP A 149 10.50 1.51 -34.83
CA ASP A 149 10.52 1.64 -33.37
C ASP A 149 10.44 0.32 -32.59
N ARG A 150 10.46 -0.83 -33.27
CA ARG A 150 10.31 -2.16 -32.66
C ARG A 150 11.63 -2.92 -32.60
N CYS A 151 12.60 -2.52 -33.40
CA CYS A 151 13.89 -3.15 -33.49
C CYS A 151 15.05 -2.16 -33.27
N VAL A 152 16.21 -2.73 -33.02
CA VAL A 152 17.49 -2.04 -32.85
C VAL A 152 18.51 -2.68 -33.78
N TYR A 153 19.36 -1.87 -34.42
CA TYR A 153 20.47 -2.38 -35.23
C TYR A 153 21.54 -3.01 -34.31
N PHE A 154 22.08 -4.16 -34.71
CA PHE A 154 23.17 -4.79 -33.97
C PHE A 154 24.12 -5.55 -34.89
N ARG A 155 25.35 -5.81 -34.40
CA ARG A 155 26.32 -6.70 -35.05
C ARG A 155 27.22 -7.39 -34.02
N LEU A 156 27.92 -8.44 -34.47
CA LEU A 156 29.09 -8.96 -33.75
C LEU A 156 30.32 -8.12 -34.12
N ALA A 157 31.20 -7.85 -33.16
CA ALA A 157 32.36 -6.98 -33.38
C ALA A 157 33.31 -7.49 -34.47
N ASP A 158 33.39 -8.81 -34.69
CA ASP A 158 34.23 -9.46 -35.71
C ASP A 158 33.55 -9.58 -37.09
N SER A 159 32.36 -9.00 -37.27
CA SER A 159 31.61 -8.97 -38.53
C SER A 159 31.06 -7.58 -38.86
N ASN A 160 31.01 -7.26 -40.15
CA ASN A 160 30.35 -6.05 -40.67
C ASN A 160 28.90 -6.30 -41.09
N ASP A 161 28.37 -7.51 -40.90
CA ASP A 161 26.97 -7.80 -41.17
C ASP A 161 26.08 -7.10 -40.14
N VAL A 162 25.16 -6.26 -40.61
CA VAL A 162 24.22 -5.50 -39.79
C VAL A 162 22.89 -6.22 -39.78
N TYR A 163 22.42 -6.53 -38.57
CA TYR A 163 21.14 -7.18 -38.32
C TYR A 163 20.21 -6.25 -37.54
N ILE A 164 18.94 -6.66 -37.43
CA ILE A 164 18.00 -6.08 -36.48
C ILE A 164 17.51 -7.12 -35.47
N VAL A 165 17.38 -6.70 -34.22
CA VAL A 165 16.81 -7.49 -33.12
C VAL A 165 15.72 -6.69 -32.44
N LEU A 166 14.72 -7.37 -31.87
CA LEU A 166 13.64 -6.71 -31.13
C LEU A 166 14.18 -5.89 -29.96
N THR A 167 13.63 -4.70 -29.76
CA THR A 167 14.02 -3.79 -28.65
C THR A 167 13.92 -4.49 -27.30
N ASN A 168 12.89 -5.31 -27.05
CA ASN A 168 12.75 -6.05 -25.78
C ASN A 168 13.88 -7.05 -25.50
N SER A 169 14.62 -7.48 -26.52
CA SER A 169 15.78 -8.38 -26.37
C SER A 169 17.09 -7.61 -26.17
N SER A 170 17.20 -6.38 -26.66
CA SER A 170 18.40 -5.55 -26.52
C SER A 170 18.33 -4.54 -25.37
N ASN A 171 17.13 -4.16 -24.90
CA ASN A 171 16.95 -3.07 -23.94
C ASN A 171 17.75 -3.25 -22.64
N TYR A 172 18.03 -4.50 -22.25
CA TYR A 172 18.86 -4.78 -21.08
C TYR A 172 20.25 -4.17 -21.15
N PHE A 173 20.84 -4.04 -22.35
CA PHE A 173 22.23 -3.57 -22.53
C PHE A 173 22.34 -2.04 -22.51
N TYR A 174 21.21 -1.33 -22.56
CA TYR A 174 21.15 0.14 -22.44
C TYR A 174 20.97 0.62 -21.00
N ASN A 175 20.55 -0.28 -20.10
CA ASN A 175 20.26 0.08 -18.72
C ASN A 175 21.53 0.35 -17.91
N PRO A 176 21.50 1.27 -16.93
CA PRO A 176 22.57 1.39 -15.94
C PRO A 176 22.61 0.16 -15.02
N ALA A 177 23.75 -0.06 -14.36
CA ALA A 177 23.92 -1.13 -13.36
C ALA A 177 22.82 -1.12 -12.28
N ARG A 178 22.42 0.07 -11.80
CA ARG A 178 21.38 0.25 -10.77
C ARG A 178 20.03 -0.34 -11.14
N SER A 179 19.68 -0.48 -12.42
CA SER A 179 18.42 -1.09 -12.87
C SER A 179 18.30 -2.58 -12.54
N TYR A 180 19.39 -3.24 -12.14
CA TYR A 180 19.38 -4.62 -11.68
C TYR A 180 19.26 -4.77 -10.17
N VAL A 181 19.18 -3.67 -9.40
CA VAL A 181 18.82 -3.73 -7.98
C VAL A 181 17.38 -4.23 -7.84
N SER A 182 17.11 -5.04 -6.82
CA SER A 182 15.76 -5.49 -6.51
C SER A 182 14.91 -4.32 -6.05
N LEU A 183 13.72 -4.20 -6.63
CA LEU A 183 12.72 -3.22 -6.23
C LEU A 183 11.86 -3.68 -5.04
N ILE A 184 11.98 -4.95 -4.62
CA ILE A 184 11.30 -5.47 -3.42
C ILE A 184 12.15 -5.08 -2.22
N VAL A 185 11.77 -4.00 -1.56
CA VAL A 185 12.46 -3.43 -0.39
C VAL A 185 12.13 -4.26 0.85
N LYS A 186 10.87 -4.64 1.01
CA LYS A 186 10.41 -5.52 2.10
C LYS A 186 9.42 -6.55 1.58
N GLU A 187 9.68 -7.82 1.87
CA GLU A 187 8.78 -8.92 1.49
C GLU A 187 7.40 -8.77 2.12
N ALA A 188 6.37 -9.09 1.33
CA ALA A 188 4.99 -9.13 1.80
C ALA A 188 4.78 -10.22 2.86
N LEU A 189 3.77 -10.03 3.71
CA LEU A 189 3.32 -11.06 4.63
C LEU A 189 2.78 -12.27 3.85
N ALA A 190 3.07 -13.48 4.33
CA ALA A 190 2.61 -14.69 3.67
C ALA A 190 1.07 -14.85 3.73
N ASN A 191 0.43 -14.32 4.77
CA ASN A 191 -1.02 -14.14 4.96
C ASN A 191 -1.27 -13.43 6.30
N ASP A 192 -2.50 -12.94 6.50
CA ASP A 192 -2.93 -12.16 7.66
C ASP A 192 -2.74 -12.88 9.01
N ASN A 193 -2.79 -14.22 9.05
CA ASN A 193 -2.59 -14.97 10.31
C ASN A 193 -1.14 -14.99 10.79
N VAL A 194 -0.21 -14.44 9.99
CA VAL A 194 1.21 -14.30 10.32
C VAL A 194 1.59 -12.82 10.38
N ALA A 195 0.60 -11.92 10.48
CA ALA A 195 0.87 -10.51 10.68
C ALA A 195 1.58 -10.32 12.04
N PRO A 196 2.72 -9.60 12.05
CA PRO A 196 3.46 -9.37 13.27
C PRO A 196 2.69 -8.41 14.16
N THR A 197 2.82 -8.60 15.47
CA THR A 197 2.38 -7.60 16.43
C THR A 197 3.23 -6.35 16.28
N ILE A 198 2.57 -5.22 16.07
CA ILE A 198 3.17 -3.89 16.03
C ILE A 198 3.03 -3.31 17.44
N ASP A 199 4.16 -3.12 18.11
CA ASP A 199 4.20 -2.58 19.47
C ASP A 199 3.97 -1.06 19.45
N LEU A 200 4.58 -0.37 18.48
CA LEU A 200 4.51 1.07 18.33
C LEU A 200 4.84 1.45 16.87
N LEU A 201 4.01 2.31 16.27
CA LEU A 201 4.28 2.95 14.98
C LEU A 201 4.25 4.47 15.19
N THR A 202 5.30 5.16 14.77
CA THR A 202 5.43 6.62 14.84
C THR A 202 5.69 7.18 13.45
N ILE A 203 4.91 8.18 13.06
CA ILE A 203 5.05 8.89 11.79
C ILE A 203 5.22 10.37 12.11
N THR A 204 6.37 10.90 11.72
CA THR A 204 6.70 12.32 11.83
C THR A 204 6.69 12.93 10.45
N ARG A 205 5.96 14.04 10.27
CA ARG A 205 5.85 14.75 8.99
C ARG A 205 6.11 16.24 9.16
N LYS A 206 6.78 16.86 8.20
CA LYS A 206 7.10 18.29 8.25
C LYS A 206 5.90 19.22 8.11
N ASP A 207 4.84 18.77 7.45
CA ASP A 207 3.63 19.55 7.21
C ASP A 207 2.60 19.44 8.36
N LEU A 208 2.83 18.53 9.31
CA LEU A 208 2.06 18.39 10.53
C LEU A 208 2.83 18.99 11.71
N ASP A 209 2.12 19.61 12.65
CA ASP A 209 2.69 20.15 13.89
C ASP A 209 2.70 19.12 15.04
N TYR A 210 2.42 17.86 14.72
CA TYR A 210 2.37 16.72 15.63
C TYR A 210 2.87 15.44 14.96
N ASP A 211 3.30 14.48 15.79
CA ASP A 211 3.54 13.10 15.37
C ASP A 211 2.24 12.29 15.40
N VAL A 212 2.07 11.40 14.43
CA VAL A 212 1.00 10.40 14.44
C VAL A 212 1.56 9.11 15.04
N VAL A 213 0.96 8.64 16.13
CA VAL A 213 1.47 7.48 16.87
C VAL A 213 0.37 6.47 17.10
N PHE A 214 0.67 5.20 16.81
CA PHE A 214 -0.21 4.06 17.05
C PHE A 214 0.45 3.06 17.99
N GLU A 215 -0.36 2.40 18.82
CA GLU A 215 0.08 1.33 19.70
C GLU A 215 -0.93 0.17 19.75
N ASP A 216 -0.45 -0.99 20.20
CA ASP A 216 -1.28 -2.15 20.48
C ASP A 216 -2.10 -1.94 21.77
N ASP A 217 -3.42 -1.85 21.60
CA ASP A 217 -4.38 -1.64 22.70
C ASP A 217 -4.83 -2.95 23.35
N THR A 218 -4.37 -4.11 22.87
CA THR A 218 -4.81 -5.41 23.40
C THR A 218 -4.50 -5.60 24.88
N LYS A 219 -3.59 -4.81 25.47
CA LYS A 219 -3.31 -4.80 26.92
C LYS A 219 -4.47 -4.24 27.75
N ASN A 220 -5.34 -3.42 27.16
CA ASN A 220 -6.54 -2.89 27.81
C ASN A 220 -7.79 -3.78 27.60
N TYR A 221 -7.67 -4.86 26.83
CA TYR A 221 -8.71 -5.85 26.59
C TYR A 221 -8.36 -7.20 27.22
N ALA A 222 -9.30 -7.81 27.95
CA ALA A 222 -9.18 -9.21 28.31
C ALA A 222 -9.33 -10.06 27.03
N SER A 223 -8.23 -10.69 26.62
CA SER A 223 -8.06 -11.73 25.59
C SER A 223 -9.26 -12.17 24.74
N ASP A 224 -9.03 -12.17 23.42
CA ASP A 224 -9.62 -13.03 22.37
C ASP A 224 -11.01 -12.69 21.79
N GLU A 225 -11.68 -11.61 22.20
CA GLU A 225 -13.02 -11.27 21.66
C GLU A 225 -13.16 -9.84 21.10
N VAL A 226 -12.15 -9.34 20.37
CA VAL A 226 -12.28 -8.08 19.61
C VAL A 226 -13.07 -8.34 18.32
N SER A 227 -14.38 -8.43 18.45
CA SER A 227 -15.29 -8.41 17.31
C SER A 227 -15.55 -6.95 16.94
N MET A 228 -14.77 -6.44 15.98
CA MET A 228 -15.05 -5.27 15.09
C MET A 228 -14.10 -4.05 15.19
N ALA A 229 -13.24 -3.91 16.20
CA ALA A 229 -12.24 -2.82 16.26
C ALA A 229 -10.82 -3.31 15.93
N SER A 230 -9.97 -2.43 15.38
CA SER A 230 -8.55 -2.72 15.22
C SER A 230 -7.93 -3.01 16.60
N SER A 231 -6.99 -3.96 16.66
CA SER A 231 -6.17 -4.15 17.87
C SER A 231 -5.24 -2.97 18.14
N GLN A 232 -5.03 -2.12 17.13
CA GLN A 232 -4.24 -0.90 17.21
C GLN A 232 -5.14 0.30 17.43
N VAL A 233 -4.69 1.23 18.26
CA VAL A 233 -5.31 2.54 18.46
C VAL A 233 -4.32 3.64 18.11
N MET A 234 -4.84 4.80 17.72
CA MET A 234 -4.05 6.02 17.66
C MET A 234 -3.97 6.62 19.07
N ILE A 235 -2.77 7.02 19.50
CA ILE A 235 -2.52 7.68 20.78
C ILE A 235 -1.97 9.11 20.63
N SER A 236 -1.58 9.49 19.41
CA SER A 236 -1.17 10.85 19.05
C SER A 236 -1.60 11.13 17.61
N PRO A 237 -2.10 12.33 17.29
CA PRO A 237 -2.24 13.51 18.15
C PRO A 237 -3.36 13.42 19.19
N VAL A 238 -4.27 12.45 19.04
CA VAL A 238 -5.36 12.20 19.99
C VAL A 238 -5.52 10.70 20.21
N TYR A 239 -6.23 10.32 21.27
CA TYR A 239 -6.67 8.94 21.44
C TYR A 239 -7.89 8.64 20.57
N ALA A 240 -7.79 7.65 19.67
CA ALA A 240 -8.89 7.25 18.80
C ALA A 240 -8.79 5.78 18.34
N TYR A 241 -9.96 5.14 18.19
CA TYR A 241 -10.08 3.83 17.55
C TYR A 241 -9.93 3.93 16.04
N LEU A 242 -9.34 2.91 15.44
CA LEU A 242 -9.10 2.83 14.00
C LEU A 242 -10.17 2.04 13.27
N ASP A 243 -10.47 2.45 12.04
CA ASP A 243 -11.21 1.62 11.09
C ASP A 243 -10.27 0.55 10.52
N ILE A 244 -10.61 -0.72 10.74
CA ILE A 244 -9.75 -1.86 10.37
C ILE A 244 -9.40 -1.85 8.88
N VAL A 245 -10.33 -1.43 8.01
CA VAL A 245 -10.15 -1.48 6.56
C VAL A 245 -9.26 -0.33 6.12
N ASN A 246 -9.59 0.88 6.52
CA ASN A 246 -8.87 2.08 6.08
C ASN A 246 -7.49 2.22 6.75
N SER A 247 -7.31 1.69 7.96
CA SER A 247 -6.02 1.79 8.65
C SER A 247 -5.01 0.72 8.22
N ASN A 248 -5.42 -0.31 7.47
CA ASN A 248 -4.57 -1.49 7.23
C ASN A 248 -3.24 -1.11 6.55
N ASP A 249 -3.31 -0.34 5.48
CA ASP A 249 -2.14 0.06 4.69
C ASP A 249 -1.20 0.99 5.48
N ILE A 250 -1.71 1.72 6.48
CA ILE A 250 -0.88 2.54 7.38
C ILE A 250 -0.18 1.67 8.42
N ILE A 251 -0.90 0.71 9.01
CA ILE A 251 -0.38 -0.14 10.08
C ILE A 251 0.60 -1.18 9.53
N TYR A 252 0.25 -1.85 8.42
CA TYR A 252 1.03 -2.97 7.87
C TYR A 252 1.76 -2.66 6.55
N GLY A 253 1.69 -1.43 6.04
CA GLY A 253 2.24 -1.08 4.72
C GLY A 253 3.74 -1.32 4.56
N ILE A 254 4.51 -1.43 5.65
CA ILE A 254 5.95 -1.73 5.55
C ILE A 254 6.16 -3.11 4.90
N TRP A 255 5.29 -4.09 5.15
CA TRP A 255 5.40 -5.40 4.52
C TRP A 255 4.81 -5.38 3.11
N GLY A 256 5.63 -5.72 2.11
CA GLY A 256 5.25 -5.63 0.70
C GLY A 256 5.76 -4.37 0.01
N LEU A 257 6.43 -3.47 0.75
CA LEU A 257 6.99 -2.23 0.24
C LEU A 257 7.84 -2.48 -1.01
N THR A 258 7.38 -1.93 -2.13
CA THR A 258 7.99 -2.11 -3.46
C THR A 258 8.29 -0.75 -4.10
N ALA A 259 9.53 -0.56 -4.51
CA ALA A 259 9.96 0.64 -5.22
C ALA A 259 9.56 0.59 -6.71
N SER A 260 9.45 1.76 -7.32
CA SER A 260 9.34 1.89 -8.78
C SER A 260 10.71 1.91 -9.46
N GLU A 261 11.73 2.43 -8.78
CA GLU A 261 13.09 2.54 -9.30
C GLU A 261 14.12 2.55 -8.18
N ALA A 262 15.30 1.96 -8.43
CA ALA A 262 16.49 2.16 -7.60
C ALA A 262 17.29 3.35 -8.16
N VAL A 263 17.36 4.44 -7.41
CA VAL A 263 17.87 5.74 -7.87
C VAL A 263 19.37 5.84 -7.63
N VAL A 264 19.81 5.67 -6.38
CA VAL A 264 21.22 5.74 -6.01
C VAL A 264 21.59 4.54 -5.12
N PRO A 265 22.28 3.53 -5.66
CA PRO A 265 22.95 2.51 -4.85
C PRO A 265 24.16 3.12 -4.12
N PHE A 266 24.36 2.75 -2.86
CA PHE A 266 25.45 3.25 -2.00
C PHE A 266 25.48 4.78 -1.90
N PRO A 267 24.36 5.42 -1.51
CA PRO A 267 24.25 6.88 -1.43
C PRO A 267 25.28 7.50 -0.47
N THR A 268 25.79 8.65 -0.86
CA THR A 268 26.66 9.52 -0.06
C THR A 268 25.84 10.56 0.71
N GLU A 269 26.45 11.27 1.66
CA GLU A 269 25.78 12.38 2.37
C GLU A 269 25.23 13.45 1.41
N GLU A 270 25.94 13.74 0.30
CA GLU A 270 25.48 14.68 -0.72
C GLU A 270 24.20 14.17 -1.43
N ASP A 271 24.10 12.86 -1.68
CA ASP A 271 22.87 12.27 -2.22
C ASP A 271 21.72 12.38 -1.22
N PHE A 272 21.96 12.16 0.08
CA PHE A 272 20.93 12.34 1.10
C PHE A 272 20.40 13.78 1.13
N GLU A 273 21.26 14.79 0.98
CA GLU A 273 20.84 16.19 0.85
C GLU A 273 20.07 16.44 -0.46
N GLU A 274 20.54 15.90 -1.59
CA GLU A 274 19.92 16.08 -2.91
C GLU A 274 18.47 15.57 -2.96
N TYR A 275 18.21 14.42 -2.34
CA TYR A 275 16.87 13.78 -2.34
C TYR A 275 16.04 14.12 -1.09
N GLY A 276 16.48 15.07 -0.27
CA GLY A 276 15.77 15.53 0.93
C GLY A 276 15.63 14.46 2.02
N LEU A 277 16.62 13.58 2.18
CA LEU A 277 16.62 12.47 3.14
C LEU A 277 17.50 12.72 4.38
N ASP A 278 18.34 13.76 4.34
CA ASP A 278 19.08 14.27 5.50
C ASP A 278 18.13 14.92 6.52
N ASP A 279 17.14 15.67 6.01
CA ASP A 279 15.98 16.19 6.73
C ASP A 279 14.70 15.70 6.01
N PRO A 280 14.25 14.45 6.26
CA PRO A 280 13.17 13.81 5.52
C PRO A 280 11.81 14.52 5.71
N PHE A 281 11.03 14.64 4.63
CA PHE A 281 9.65 15.13 4.70
C PHE A 281 8.79 14.29 5.65
N CYS A 282 8.94 12.96 5.59
CA CYS A 282 8.24 12.01 6.44
C CYS A 282 9.19 10.93 6.95
N THR A 283 9.15 10.63 8.25
CA THR A 283 9.87 9.50 8.86
C THR A 283 8.87 8.55 9.49
N VAL A 284 8.94 7.29 9.09
CA VAL A 284 8.13 6.20 9.64
C VAL A 284 9.05 5.31 10.49
N THR A 285 8.75 5.17 11.77
CA THR A 285 9.46 4.28 12.70
C THR A 285 8.49 3.28 13.29
N MET A 286 8.74 1.99 13.04
CA MET A 286 7.87 0.89 13.46
C MET A 286 8.65 -0.11 14.31
N ASN A 287 8.16 -0.35 15.52
CA ASN A 287 8.62 -1.42 16.40
C ASN A 287 7.69 -2.62 16.27
N ALA A 288 8.20 -3.72 15.74
CA ALA A 288 7.45 -4.98 15.61
C ALA A 288 8.40 -6.18 15.81
N GLU A 289 7.94 -7.19 16.54
CA GLU A 289 8.70 -8.43 16.84
C GLU A 289 10.13 -8.18 17.37
N LEU A 290 10.29 -7.23 18.30
CA LEU A 290 11.60 -6.85 18.87
C LEU A 290 12.59 -6.25 17.84
N ARG A 291 12.10 -5.79 16.69
CA ARG A 291 12.88 -5.09 15.67
C ARG A 291 12.30 -3.70 15.44
N THR A 292 13.18 -2.77 15.09
CA THR A 292 12.81 -1.43 14.65
C THR A 292 13.06 -1.35 13.15
N TYR A 293 12.05 -0.88 12.43
CA TYR A 293 12.11 -0.56 11.01
C TYR A 293 11.97 0.94 10.85
N THR A 294 12.84 1.55 10.04
CA THR A 294 12.80 2.99 9.76
C THR A 294 12.75 3.19 8.25
N LEU A 295 11.73 3.90 7.78
CA LEU A 295 11.63 4.39 6.41
C LEU A 295 11.67 5.92 6.44
N LYS A 296 12.63 6.49 5.74
CA LYS A 296 12.72 7.94 5.48
C LYS A 296 12.13 8.20 4.10
N ILE A 297 11.26 9.20 4.01
CA ILE A 297 10.65 9.66 2.77
C ILE A 297 11.07 11.12 2.60
N GLY A 298 11.79 11.39 1.51
CA GLY A 298 12.36 12.69 1.21
C GLY A 298 11.47 13.50 0.28
N ASP A 299 12.10 14.16 -0.70
CA ASP A 299 11.42 15.06 -1.62
C ASP A 299 10.47 14.32 -2.58
N VAL A 300 9.49 15.08 -3.09
CA VAL A 300 8.59 14.62 -4.16
C VAL A 300 9.38 14.49 -5.45
N ALA A 301 9.43 13.29 -6.01
CA ALA A 301 10.14 13.02 -7.26
C ALA A 301 9.36 13.50 -8.49
N SER A 302 8.03 13.42 -8.45
CA SER A 302 7.14 13.98 -9.49
C SER A 302 5.70 14.08 -9.00
N TYR A 303 4.90 14.87 -9.72
CA TYR A 303 3.48 15.10 -9.44
C TYR A 303 2.59 14.43 -10.50
N THR A 304 1.30 14.26 -10.18
CA THR A 304 0.31 13.71 -11.12
C THR A 304 -0.04 14.72 -12.21
N TYR A 305 -0.71 14.28 -13.27
CA TYR A 305 -1.19 15.13 -14.36
C TYR A 305 -2.72 15.06 -14.45
N ASP A 306 -3.36 16.19 -14.75
CA ASP A 306 -4.80 16.25 -14.99
C ASP A 306 -5.20 15.66 -16.37
N GLU A 307 -6.50 15.60 -16.65
CA GLU A 307 -7.01 15.07 -17.93
C GLU A 307 -6.58 15.90 -19.16
N GLU A 308 -6.12 17.13 -18.96
CA GLU A 308 -5.62 18.03 -20.01
C GLU A 308 -4.09 17.93 -20.18
N GLY A 309 -3.41 17.13 -19.35
CA GLY A 309 -1.97 16.92 -19.37
C GLY A 309 -1.18 18.00 -18.63
N ASN A 310 -1.82 18.79 -17.76
CA ASN A 310 -1.12 19.74 -16.89
C ASN A 310 -0.72 19.07 -15.56
N GLU A 311 0.49 19.35 -15.10
CA GLU A 311 0.97 18.88 -13.78
C GLU A 311 0.10 19.46 -12.64
N THR A 312 -0.25 18.62 -11.67
CA THR A 312 -1.03 19.00 -10.48
C THR A 312 -0.11 19.22 -9.26
N THR A 313 -0.70 19.48 -8.09
CA THR A 313 0.04 19.55 -6.81
C THR A 313 0.04 18.23 -6.04
N GLU A 314 -0.60 17.18 -6.56
CA GLU A 314 -0.69 15.88 -5.90
C GLU A 314 0.58 15.07 -6.20
N PRO A 315 1.36 14.66 -5.19
CA PRO A 315 2.55 13.86 -5.40
C PRO A 315 2.23 12.51 -6.06
N ALA A 316 2.93 12.19 -7.14
CA ALA A 316 2.86 10.88 -7.78
C ALA A 316 3.93 9.93 -7.23
N TYR A 317 5.13 10.46 -6.96
CA TYR A 317 6.28 9.69 -6.49
C TYR A 317 7.09 10.45 -5.45
N PHE A 318 7.72 9.72 -4.53
CA PHE A 318 8.65 10.24 -3.53
C PHE A 318 9.98 9.49 -3.58
N TYR A 319 11.06 10.18 -3.23
CA TYR A 319 12.30 9.50 -2.89
C TYR A 319 12.20 8.91 -1.48
N GLY A 320 12.82 7.76 -1.26
CA GLY A 320 12.80 7.09 0.04
C GLY A 320 14.02 6.21 0.30
N TYR A 321 14.33 6.05 1.58
CA TYR A 321 15.45 5.26 2.07
C TYR A 321 14.99 4.38 3.25
N PHE A 322 15.10 3.07 3.08
CA PHE A 322 14.74 2.11 4.12
C PHE A 322 16.01 1.69 4.87
N GLU A 323 16.07 1.99 6.17
CA GLU A 323 17.28 1.73 6.96
C GLU A 323 17.65 0.23 6.94
N GLY A 324 18.91 -0.04 6.59
CA GLY A 324 19.44 -1.39 6.40
C GLY A 324 19.53 -1.84 4.94
N ILE A 325 19.01 -1.06 3.99
CA ILE A 325 19.22 -1.26 2.55
C ILE A 325 19.88 0.00 2.00
N ASP A 326 21.13 -0.14 1.54
CA ASP A 326 21.98 0.99 1.15
C ASP A 326 21.67 1.50 -0.26
N VAL A 327 20.42 1.92 -0.47
CA VAL A 327 19.88 2.37 -1.76
C VAL A 327 18.82 3.44 -1.51
N ILE A 328 18.93 4.57 -2.21
CA ILE A 328 17.81 5.51 -2.37
C ILE A 328 16.91 4.99 -3.49
N TYR A 329 15.63 4.84 -3.17
CA TYR A 329 14.60 4.38 -4.09
C TYR A 329 13.62 5.51 -4.43
N MET A 330 12.89 5.31 -5.53
CA MET A 330 11.68 6.08 -5.84
C MET A 330 10.47 5.18 -5.59
N PHE A 331 9.51 5.66 -4.81
CA PHE A 331 8.25 4.98 -4.50
C PHE A 331 7.08 5.76 -5.09
N SER A 332 6.04 5.06 -5.56
CA SER A 332 4.78 5.75 -5.88
C SER A 332 4.12 6.21 -4.58
N ALA A 333 3.33 7.29 -4.63
CA ALA A 333 2.66 7.82 -3.44
C ALA A 333 1.75 6.79 -2.75
N GLY A 334 1.18 5.84 -3.51
CA GLY A 334 0.37 4.74 -2.98
C GLY A 334 1.18 3.67 -2.23
N GLU A 335 2.46 3.48 -2.55
CA GLU A 335 3.35 2.55 -1.82
C GLU A 335 3.89 3.15 -0.52
N VAL A 336 3.81 4.47 -0.36
CA VAL A 336 4.22 5.20 0.85
C VAL A 336 3.09 6.08 1.40
N PRO A 337 1.95 5.49 1.77
CA PRO A 337 0.74 6.23 2.15
C PRO A 337 0.95 7.14 3.38
N TRP A 338 1.96 6.87 4.20
CA TRP A 338 2.33 7.70 5.34
C TRP A 338 2.67 9.14 4.96
N ALA A 339 3.14 9.39 3.74
CA ALA A 339 3.46 10.74 3.28
C ALA A 339 2.23 11.59 2.95
N THR A 340 1.05 10.97 2.76
CA THR A 340 -0.12 11.67 2.21
C THR A 340 -1.39 11.53 3.05
N PHE A 341 -1.56 10.45 3.83
CA PHE A 341 -2.80 10.23 4.61
C PHE A 341 -3.04 11.32 5.67
N MET A 342 -4.31 11.56 6.01
CA MET A 342 -4.67 12.34 7.20
C MET A 342 -5.19 11.42 8.29
N PRO A 343 -4.88 11.66 9.58
CA PRO A 343 -5.30 10.76 10.65
C PRO A 343 -6.82 10.53 10.71
N ILE A 344 -7.63 11.54 10.39
CA ILE A 344 -9.09 11.42 10.40
C ILE A 344 -9.63 10.39 9.40
N ASP A 345 -8.92 10.13 8.31
CA ASP A 345 -9.37 9.25 7.21
C ASP A 345 -9.36 7.76 7.61
N ILE A 346 -8.59 7.42 8.65
CA ILE A 346 -8.37 6.04 9.11
C ILE A 346 -9.04 5.74 10.44
N LEU A 347 -9.78 6.69 11.02
CA LEU A 347 -10.48 6.50 12.29
C LEU A 347 -11.76 5.71 12.11
N SER A 348 -12.10 4.95 13.15
CA SER A 348 -13.40 4.31 13.25
C SER A 348 -14.51 5.37 13.24
N SER A 349 -15.63 5.06 12.58
CA SER A 349 -16.84 5.87 12.70
C SER A 349 -17.49 5.81 14.09
N MET A 350 -16.94 5.00 15.01
CA MET A 350 -17.42 4.87 16.39
C MET A 350 -16.44 5.54 17.37
N MET A 351 -16.97 6.32 18.31
CA MET A 351 -16.16 6.93 19.39
C MET A 351 -15.75 5.94 20.49
N THR A 352 -16.42 4.78 20.55
CA THR A 352 -16.13 3.71 21.50
C THR A 352 -16.43 2.36 20.84
N SER A 353 -15.74 1.31 21.28
CA SER A 353 -15.85 -0.05 20.76
C SER A 353 -16.45 -1.05 21.76
N ASN A 354 -17.07 -0.56 22.85
CA ASN A 354 -17.64 -1.43 23.88
C ASN A 354 -18.72 -2.36 23.31
N TYR A 355 -18.45 -3.68 23.35
CA TYR A 355 -19.39 -4.67 22.87
C TYR A 355 -20.60 -4.79 23.80
N ILE A 356 -21.81 -4.59 23.27
CA ILE A 356 -23.04 -4.48 24.08
C ILE A 356 -23.33 -5.72 24.95
N LEU A 357 -22.94 -6.93 24.53
CA LEU A 357 -23.15 -8.14 25.32
C LEU A 357 -22.15 -8.29 26.48
N ARG A 358 -21.06 -7.52 26.47
CA ARG A 358 -20.07 -7.45 27.56
C ARG A 358 -20.31 -6.25 28.46
N LEU A 359 -21.25 -5.37 28.13
CA LEU A 359 -21.56 -4.18 28.92
C LEU A 359 -22.22 -4.61 30.24
N ASP A 360 -21.61 -4.22 31.36
CA ASP A 360 -22.13 -4.40 32.72
C ASP A 360 -23.08 -3.25 33.08
N TYR A 361 -22.63 -2.01 32.82
CA TYR A 361 -23.49 -0.84 32.95
C TYR A 361 -23.07 0.29 32.02
N MET A 362 -24.01 1.22 31.83
CA MET A 362 -23.77 2.52 31.20
C MET A 362 -24.42 3.62 32.06
N ASP A 363 -23.60 4.51 32.60
CA ASP A 363 -24.05 5.65 33.42
C ASP A 363 -23.95 6.94 32.60
N ILE A 364 -25.08 7.60 32.37
CA ILE A 364 -25.18 8.83 31.57
C ILE A 364 -25.69 9.96 32.45
N GLN A 365 -24.92 11.02 32.58
CA GLN A 365 -25.28 12.25 33.28
C GLN A 365 -25.38 13.37 32.25
N THR A 366 -26.57 13.93 32.05
CA THR A 366 -26.78 15.06 31.13
C THR A 366 -26.87 16.36 31.92
N HIS A 367 -26.23 17.40 31.41
CA HIS A 367 -26.22 18.77 31.95
C HIS A 367 -26.60 19.80 30.88
N ASN A 368 -27.07 19.34 29.71
CA ASN A 368 -27.42 20.16 28.55
C ASN A 368 -28.88 20.67 28.62
N GLY A 369 -29.20 21.40 29.69
CA GLY A 369 -30.56 21.85 29.98
C GLY A 369 -30.88 21.59 31.45
N GLU A 370 -31.67 20.55 31.71
CA GLU A 370 -31.87 20.01 33.05
C GLU A 370 -30.77 18.99 33.38
N ASP A 371 -30.45 18.85 34.68
CA ASP A 371 -29.53 17.81 35.15
C ASP A 371 -30.31 16.50 35.33
N ILE A 372 -29.99 15.48 34.53
CA ILE A 372 -30.70 14.18 34.52
C ILE A 372 -29.69 13.02 34.46
N ASP A 373 -29.91 12.01 35.30
CA ASP A 373 -29.11 10.79 35.35
C ASP A 373 -29.89 9.59 34.77
N TYR A 374 -29.25 8.85 33.86
CA TYR A 374 -29.75 7.60 33.29
C TYR A 374 -28.76 6.48 33.58
N TYR A 375 -29.12 5.61 34.51
CA TYR A 375 -28.32 4.43 34.84
C TYR A 375 -28.89 3.19 34.15
N PHE A 376 -28.15 2.65 33.20
CA PHE A 376 -28.45 1.40 32.53
C PHE A 376 -27.67 0.26 33.17
N ASP A 377 -28.39 -0.70 33.77
CA ASP A 377 -27.82 -1.98 34.21
C ASP A 377 -28.06 -2.99 33.09
N VAL A 378 -27.00 -3.62 32.59
CA VAL A 378 -27.02 -4.43 31.38
C VAL A 378 -26.50 -5.84 31.70
N THR A 379 -27.25 -6.85 31.24
CA THR A 379 -26.82 -8.24 31.34
C THR A 379 -26.87 -8.84 29.96
N GLY A 380 -25.70 -9.19 29.44
CA GLY A 380 -25.53 -9.87 28.16
C GLY A 380 -24.91 -11.26 28.33
N ASP A 381 -25.18 -12.14 27.38
CA ASP A 381 -24.57 -13.45 27.27
C ASP A 381 -24.08 -13.65 25.82
N VAL A 382 -22.76 -13.75 25.67
CA VAL A 382 -22.10 -13.85 24.35
C VAL A 382 -22.43 -15.14 23.63
N ASP A 383 -22.56 -16.26 24.35
CA ASP A 383 -22.78 -17.60 23.79
C ASP A 383 -24.20 -17.75 23.22
N THR A 384 -25.18 -17.20 23.92
CA THR A 384 -26.60 -17.27 23.56
C THR A 384 -27.08 -16.04 22.78
N SER A 385 -26.28 -14.97 22.75
CA SER A 385 -26.65 -13.66 22.20
C SER A 385 -27.89 -13.04 22.87
N GLU A 386 -28.14 -13.40 24.13
CA GLU A 386 -29.22 -12.83 24.94
C GLU A 386 -28.77 -11.50 25.56
N LEU A 387 -29.68 -10.53 25.59
CA LEU A 387 -29.44 -9.20 26.17
C LEU A 387 -30.68 -8.75 26.95
N SER A 388 -30.46 -8.23 28.14
CA SER A 388 -31.47 -7.54 28.92
C SER A 388 -30.87 -6.27 29.53
N ALA A 389 -31.71 -5.26 29.74
CA ALA A 389 -31.31 -4.02 30.37
C ALA A 389 -32.41 -3.50 31.30
N THR A 390 -32.01 -2.70 32.27
CA THR A 390 -32.92 -1.86 33.06
C THR A 390 -32.47 -0.42 33.00
N LEU A 391 -33.42 0.52 33.03
CA LEU A 391 -33.15 1.95 33.24
C LEU A 391 -33.60 2.31 34.65
N ASN A 392 -32.69 2.79 35.48
CA ASN A 392 -32.95 3.18 36.87
C ASN A 392 -33.71 2.08 37.65
N GLY A 393 -33.33 0.81 37.41
CA GLY A 393 -33.91 -0.38 38.03
C GLY A 393 -35.23 -0.88 37.43
N SER A 394 -35.78 -0.21 36.41
CA SER A 394 -37.00 -0.64 35.72
C SER A 394 -36.65 -1.35 34.40
N PRO A 395 -37.21 -2.54 34.10
CA PRO A 395 -36.97 -3.23 32.84
C PRO A 395 -37.33 -2.38 31.62
N VAL A 396 -36.51 -2.43 30.58
CA VAL A 396 -36.73 -1.70 29.32
C VAL A 396 -36.88 -2.66 28.14
N ASP A 397 -37.39 -2.17 27.02
CA ASP A 397 -37.43 -2.94 25.77
C ASP A 397 -36.02 -3.10 25.19
N THR A 398 -35.55 -4.34 25.09
CA THR A 398 -34.19 -4.66 24.62
C THR A 398 -33.93 -4.18 23.20
N GLU A 399 -34.90 -4.27 22.30
CA GLU A 399 -34.70 -3.88 20.89
C GLU A 399 -34.56 -2.37 20.75
N THR A 400 -35.37 -1.61 21.47
CA THR A 400 -35.25 -0.15 21.56
C THR A 400 -33.93 0.25 22.22
N PHE A 401 -33.49 -0.46 23.27
CA PHE A 401 -32.20 -0.21 23.92
C PHE A 401 -31.02 -0.41 22.95
N LYS A 402 -31.05 -1.48 22.14
CA LYS A 402 -30.04 -1.72 21.10
C LYS A 402 -29.97 -0.58 20.09
N VAL A 403 -31.10 0.04 19.73
CA VAL A 403 -31.13 1.19 18.81
C VAL A 403 -30.53 2.43 19.47
N LEU A 404 -30.88 2.73 20.72
CA LEU A 404 -30.28 3.83 21.48
C LEU A 404 -28.77 3.62 21.64
N TYR A 405 -28.32 2.41 22.00
CA TYR A 405 -26.91 2.10 22.15
C TYR A 405 -26.14 2.27 20.83
N GLN A 406 -26.71 1.79 19.72
CA GLN A 406 -26.12 2.01 18.39
C GLN A 406 -25.98 3.49 18.03
N PHE A 407 -26.92 4.34 18.44
CA PHE A 407 -26.84 5.79 18.23
C PHE A 407 -25.67 6.40 19.02
N ILE A 408 -25.46 5.96 20.27
CA ILE A 408 -24.35 6.40 21.12
C ILE A 408 -23.00 5.96 20.52
N LEU A 409 -22.91 4.71 20.06
CA LEU A 409 -21.70 4.20 19.40
C LEU A 409 -21.34 5.00 18.14
N LYS A 410 -22.33 5.30 17.29
CA LYS A 410 -22.17 5.95 15.98
C LYS A 410 -22.09 7.47 16.04
N CYS A 411 -21.50 8.06 17.08
CA CYS A 411 -21.21 9.49 17.04
C CYS A 411 -20.23 9.77 15.90
N PRO A 412 -20.66 10.41 14.79
CA PRO A 412 -19.82 10.55 13.60
C PRO A 412 -18.63 11.44 13.97
N ILE A 413 -17.40 11.03 13.69
CA ILE A 413 -16.23 11.89 13.90
C ILE A 413 -16.23 12.98 12.81
N ASP A 414 -16.43 14.24 13.19
CA ASP A 414 -16.53 15.42 12.30
C ASP A 414 -15.17 16.09 12.17
N ALA A 415 -14.49 16.31 13.30
CA ALA A 415 -13.15 16.87 13.33
C ALA A 415 -12.34 16.36 14.53
N LEU A 416 -11.04 16.24 14.33
CA LEU A 416 -10.08 16.11 15.43
C LEU A 416 -10.04 17.41 16.23
N CYS A 417 -9.84 17.30 17.53
CA CYS A 417 -9.69 18.44 18.43
C CYS A 417 -8.45 18.28 19.29
N PHE A 418 -7.57 19.28 19.22
CA PHE A 418 -6.30 19.32 19.96
C PHE A 418 -6.35 20.27 21.16
N ASP A 419 -7.32 21.19 21.15
CA ASP A 419 -7.48 22.19 22.20
C ASP A 419 -8.29 21.61 23.36
N GLU A 420 -7.68 21.60 24.53
CA GLU A 420 -8.39 21.30 25.78
C GLU A 420 -9.60 22.24 25.96
N PRO A 421 -10.72 21.75 26.52
CA PRO A 421 -11.81 22.61 26.93
C PRO A 421 -11.31 23.77 27.81
N ALA A 422 -11.90 24.95 27.64
CA ALA A 422 -11.59 26.10 28.50
C ALA A 422 -11.78 25.72 29.99
N GLU A 423 -11.01 26.32 30.90
CA GLU A 423 -11.08 25.99 32.34
C GLU A 423 -12.48 26.17 32.93
N ASP A 424 -13.29 27.08 32.36
CA ASP A 424 -14.68 27.35 32.75
C ASP A 424 -15.71 26.72 31.81
N ALA A 425 -15.28 25.87 30.86
CA ALA A 425 -16.17 25.16 29.96
C ALA A 425 -17.14 24.27 30.75
N LYS A 426 -18.42 24.40 30.44
CA LYS A 426 -19.46 23.59 31.08
C LYS A 426 -19.39 22.15 30.55
N LEU A 427 -19.29 21.17 31.44
CA LEU A 427 -19.58 19.78 31.12
C LEU A 427 -21.09 19.65 30.80
N LEU A 428 -21.41 19.20 29.61
CA LEU A 428 -22.78 19.07 29.09
C LEU A 428 -23.30 17.64 29.13
N CYS A 429 -22.42 16.64 29.06
CA CYS A 429 -22.78 15.24 29.19
C CYS A 429 -21.55 14.42 29.62
N TYR A 430 -21.77 13.44 30.48
CA TYR A 430 -20.79 12.44 30.90
C TYR A 430 -21.39 11.05 30.64
N ILE A 431 -20.61 10.15 30.03
CA ILE A 431 -21.01 8.77 29.79
C ILE A 431 -19.89 7.85 30.25
N ASP A 432 -20.19 6.94 31.17
CA ASP A 432 -19.29 5.87 31.59
C ASP A 432 -19.83 4.52 31.12
N PHE A 433 -19.07 3.85 30.26
CA PHE A 433 -19.30 2.48 29.85
C PHE A 433 -18.40 1.56 30.68
N ARG A 434 -18.99 0.56 31.35
CA ARG A 434 -18.21 -0.52 31.97
C ARG A 434 -18.62 -1.87 31.45
N ARG A 435 -17.61 -2.73 31.35
CA ARG A 435 -17.77 -4.11 30.92
C ARG A 435 -17.55 -5.10 32.06
N ASP A 436 -18.19 -6.25 31.94
CA ASP A 436 -18.14 -7.35 32.90
C ASP A 436 -16.77 -8.05 32.95
N ASP A 437 -16.04 -8.00 31.83
CA ASP A 437 -14.69 -8.51 31.64
C ASP A 437 -13.58 -7.50 32.02
N GLY A 438 -13.96 -6.28 32.40
CA GLY A 438 -13.08 -5.19 32.78
C GLY A 438 -12.80 -4.18 31.65
N GLY A 439 -12.40 -2.98 32.05
CA GLY A 439 -12.17 -1.85 31.15
C GLY A 439 -13.45 -1.05 30.88
N GLY A 440 -13.58 -0.57 29.65
CA GLY A 440 -14.65 0.33 29.21
C GLY A 440 -14.18 1.79 29.10
N ASP A 441 -15.04 2.63 28.54
CA ASP A 441 -14.67 3.99 28.13
C ASP A 441 -15.42 5.07 28.92
N ILE A 442 -14.83 6.26 28.99
CA ILE A 442 -15.49 7.47 29.46
C ILE A 442 -15.55 8.48 28.31
N LEU A 443 -16.74 9.00 28.04
CA LEU A 443 -16.95 10.15 27.17
C LEU A 443 -17.39 11.36 27.98
N GLU A 444 -16.71 12.48 27.76
CA GLU A 444 -17.06 13.77 28.38
C GLU A 444 -17.29 14.81 27.29
N PHE A 445 -18.48 15.40 27.26
CA PHE A 445 -18.87 16.42 26.29
C PHE A 445 -18.85 17.78 26.96
N TYR A 446 -17.90 18.63 26.59
CA TYR A 446 -17.78 20.01 27.07
C TYR A 446 -18.35 21.00 26.07
N ASP A 447 -18.90 22.11 26.56
CA ASP A 447 -19.28 23.25 25.71
C ASP A 447 -18.03 23.85 25.05
N GLY A 448 -17.93 23.71 23.73
CA GLY A 448 -16.82 24.25 22.93
C GLY A 448 -17.09 25.66 22.40
N GLY A 449 -18.26 26.24 22.69
CA GLY A 449 -18.72 27.48 22.06
C GLY A 449 -19.08 27.28 20.58
N SER A 450 -19.54 28.35 19.93
CA SER A 450 -19.87 28.37 18.49
C SER A 450 -20.75 27.21 18.00
N ASN A 451 -21.69 26.74 18.84
CA ASN A 451 -22.58 25.61 18.55
C ASN A 451 -21.84 24.27 18.35
N ARG A 452 -20.70 24.08 19.02
CA ARG A 452 -19.92 22.85 19.03
C ARG A 452 -19.70 22.33 20.45
N VAL A 453 -19.40 21.04 20.54
CA VAL A 453 -18.92 20.38 21.75
C VAL A 453 -17.49 19.89 21.53
N ILE A 454 -16.69 19.93 22.59
CA ILE A 454 -15.36 19.29 22.66
C ILE A 454 -15.56 17.97 23.43
N ILE A 455 -15.03 16.89 22.89
CA ILE A 455 -15.22 15.55 23.43
C ILE A 455 -13.89 15.02 23.93
N LYS A 456 -13.87 14.64 25.20
CA LYS A 456 -12.80 13.82 25.76
C LYS A 456 -13.20 12.35 25.73
N LEU A 457 -12.29 11.52 25.24
CA LEU A 457 -12.37 10.06 25.33
C LEU A 457 -11.29 9.60 26.29
N ASN A 458 -11.68 8.91 27.36
CA ASN A 458 -10.76 8.41 28.38
C ASN A 458 -9.84 9.50 28.97
N GLY A 459 -10.40 10.71 29.14
CA GLY A 459 -9.71 11.88 29.69
C GLY A 459 -8.80 12.63 28.70
N VAL A 460 -8.68 12.15 27.46
CA VAL A 460 -7.90 12.80 26.40
C VAL A 460 -8.85 13.57 25.48
N THR A 461 -8.55 14.84 25.22
CA THR A 461 -9.30 15.60 24.21
C THR A 461 -9.04 15.03 22.83
N SER A 462 -10.11 14.59 22.16
CA SER A 462 -9.97 13.86 20.89
C SER A 462 -10.75 14.47 19.73
N PHE A 463 -11.99 14.91 19.99
CA PHE A 463 -12.92 15.25 18.91
C PHE A 463 -13.67 16.54 19.17
N SER A 464 -14.11 17.18 18.09
CA SER A 464 -15.10 18.25 18.16
C SER A 464 -16.29 17.91 17.29
N GLN A 465 -17.50 18.22 17.76
CA GLN A 465 -18.76 17.92 17.07
C GLN A 465 -19.72 19.09 17.06
N PRO A 466 -20.63 19.20 16.07
CA PRO A 466 -21.80 20.05 16.18
C PRO A 466 -22.64 19.68 17.42
N LYS A 467 -23.07 20.68 18.19
CA LYS A 467 -23.86 20.48 19.41
C LYS A 467 -25.18 19.73 19.15
N SER A 468 -25.70 19.79 17.92
CA SER A 468 -26.91 19.07 17.51
C SER A 468 -26.83 17.56 17.75
N TYR A 469 -25.64 16.94 17.67
CA TYR A 469 -25.52 15.52 18.04
C TYR A 469 -25.93 15.30 19.50
N LEU A 470 -25.40 16.12 20.41
CA LEU A 470 -25.70 16.02 21.83
C LEU A 470 -27.16 16.38 22.13
N ASP A 471 -27.73 17.36 21.44
CA ASP A 471 -29.15 17.70 21.59
C ASP A 471 -30.06 16.53 21.20
N VAL A 472 -29.72 15.81 20.11
CA VAL A 472 -30.45 14.60 19.69
C VAL A 472 -30.22 13.44 20.67
N LEU A 473 -29.01 13.27 21.21
CA LEU A 473 -28.74 12.28 22.25
C LEU A 473 -29.63 12.50 23.47
N CYS A 474 -29.66 13.73 24.01
CA CYS A 474 -30.52 14.07 25.14
C CYS A 474 -32.01 13.83 24.81
N SER A 475 -32.46 14.23 23.61
CA SER A 475 -33.84 13.98 23.18
C SER A 475 -34.16 12.48 23.10
N ASN A 476 -33.24 11.65 22.59
CA ASN A 476 -33.42 10.21 22.49
C ASN A 476 -33.47 9.54 23.87
N LEU A 477 -32.65 9.99 24.82
CA LEU A 477 -32.68 9.51 26.20
C LEU A 477 -34.01 9.82 26.89
N GLU A 478 -34.54 11.04 26.70
CA GLU A 478 -35.86 11.43 27.21
C GLU A 478 -37.00 10.62 26.59
N LEU A 479 -37.00 10.46 25.26
CA LEU A 479 -38.00 9.64 24.56
C LEU A 479 -37.96 8.20 25.06
N PHE A 480 -36.76 7.63 25.16
CA PHE A 480 -36.55 6.28 25.65
C PHE A 480 -37.07 6.08 27.08
N ALA A 481 -36.73 7.00 28.00
CA ALA A 481 -37.21 6.95 29.38
C ALA A 481 -38.74 7.09 29.51
N ASN A 482 -39.39 7.75 28.54
CA ASN A 482 -40.84 7.87 28.45
C ASN A 482 -41.51 6.68 27.73
N GLY A 483 -40.76 5.64 27.37
CA GLY A 483 -41.28 4.41 26.75
C GLY A 483 -41.54 4.50 25.25
N ALA A 484 -40.83 5.39 24.55
CA ALA A 484 -40.85 5.43 23.09
C ALA A 484 -40.36 4.11 22.48
N SER A 485 -40.90 3.77 21.31
CA SER A 485 -40.48 2.63 20.49
C SER A 485 -39.24 2.97 19.64
N SER A 486 -38.61 1.95 19.05
CA SER A 486 -37.42 2.10 18.20
C SER A 486 -37.58 3.10 17.06
N ASP A 487 -38.78 3.17 16.46
CA ASP A 487 -39.07 4.02 15.29
C ASP A 487 -39.27 5.50 15.66
N GLU A 488 -39.47 5.77 16.96
CA GLU A 488 -39.64 7.13 17.49
C GLU A 488 -38.31 7.76 17.89
N LEU A 489 -37.24 6.97 18.04
CA LEU A 489 -35.89 7.47 18.26
C LEU A 489 -35.35 8.12 16.98
N GLN A 490 -34.73 9.28 17.15
CA GLN A 490 -34.15 10.04 16.07
C GLN A 490 -32.81 9.44 15.66
N MET A 491 -32.59 9.28 14.35
CA MET A 491 -31.28 8.95 13.80
C MET A 491 -30.63 10.21 13.22
N ILE A 492 -29.32 10.35 13.42
CA ILE A 492 -28.52 11.33 12.68
C ILE A 492 -28.12 10.65 11.38
N TRP A 493 -28.48 11.29 10.27
CA TRP A 493 -28.16 10.84 8.90
C TRP A 493 -26.81 11.41 8.45
#